data_AF-A0A960YV67-F1
#
_entry.id   AF-A0A960YV67-F1
#
_cell.length_a   1.000
_cell.length_b   1.000
_cell.length_c   1.000
_cell.angle_alpha   90.00
_cell.angle_beta   90.00
_cell.angle_gamma   90.00
#
_symmetry.space_group_name_H-M   'P 1'
#
loop_
_entity.id
_entity.type
_entity.pdbx_description
1 polymer ?
#
loop_
_entity_poly.entity_id
_entity_poly.type
_entity_poly.pdbx_seq_one_letter_code
_entity_poly.pdbx_strand_id
1 'polypeptide(L)'
;MNFKKIIYLSIFIFSSLVFSETVNLPNSNLIWQKCTYGLKGDLCKEGKAIMLTWEEASKICKDYKNDNLDWRLPEKEEIQSLISPEKQTPRIDENYFPSTLASNYWSIEDDSGYKNYISFYNGDFGKNVGSSKKAYLRCVANLAPEIDLRKKEFVKEIKENLPFNWYLSLEKSKIYLE
;
A
#
# COMPACT_ATOMS: atom_id res chain seq x y z
N MET A 1 -30.69 15.77 16.93
CA MET A 1 -29.44 14.99 16.86
C MET A 1 -28.86 15.19 15.47
N ASN A 2 -27.68 15.80 15.35
CA ASN A 2 -27.29 16.52 14.13
C ASN A 2 -26.65 15.55 13.12
N PHE A 3 -27.31 15.31 11.98
CA PHE A 3 -26.86 14.41 10.90
C PHE A 3 -25.41 14.71 10.45
N LYS A 4 -24.99 15.98 10.47
CA LYS A 4 -23.60 16.38 10.18
C LYS A 4 -22.59 15.78 11.15
N LYS A 5 -22.95 15.66 12.44
CA LYS A 5 -22.09 15.11 13.50
C LYS A 5 -21.96 13.59 13.37
N ILE A 6 -23.04 12.92 12.95
CA ILE A 6 -23.07 11.47 12.70
C ILE A 6 -22.22 11.13 11.47
N ILE A 7 -22.35 11.92 10.39
CA ILE A 7 -21.55 11.76 9.16
C ILE A 7 -20.07 12.07 9.42
N TYR A 8 -19.74 13.13 10.16
CA TYR A 8 -18.35 13.41 10.55
C TYR A 8 -17.77 12.30 11.43
N LEU A 9 -18.53 11.81 12.42
CA LEU A 9 -18.07 10.71 13.24
C LEU A 9 -17.87 9.44 12.41
N SER A 10 -18.80 9.11 11.51
CA SER A 10 -18.69 7.90 10.69
C SER A 10 -17.58 8.01 9.65
N ILE A 11 -17.34 9.17 9.02
CA ILE A 11 -16.19 9.39 8.14
C ILE A 11 -14.87 9.35 8.93
N PHE A 12 -14.83 9.95 10.12
CA PHE A 12 -13.64 9.97 10.98
C PHE A 12 -13.33 8.58 11.57
N ILE A 13 -14.38 7.82 11.90
CA ILE A 13 -14.27 6.43 12.36
C ILE A 13 -13.85 5.53 11.19
N PHE A 14 -14.44 5.68 10.00
CA PHE A 14 -14.07 4.93 8.80
C PHE A 14 -12.64 5.26 8.35
N SER A 15 -12.20 6.53 8.43
CA SER A 15 -10.80 6.89 8.24
C SER A 15 -9.91 6.34 9.37
N SER A 16 -10.35 6.34 10.63
CA SER A 16 -9.52 5.76 11.70
C SER A 16 -9.37 4.23 11.61
N LEU A 17 -10.37 3.54 11.04
CA LEU A 17 -10.37 2.09 10.85
C LEU A 17 -9.62 1.67 9.57
N VAL A 18 -9.68 2.45 8.49
CA VAL A 18 -8.97 2.17 7.23
C VAL A 18 -7.46 2.44 7.32
N PHE A 19 -7.02 3.30 8.25
CA PHE A 19 -5.61 3.67 8.42
C PHE A 19 -4.83 2.79 9.41
N SER A 20 -5.48 1.82 10.09
CA SER A 20 -4.75 0.96 11.04
C SER A 20 -3.94 -0.13 10.35
N GLU A 21 -4.32 -0.57 9.15
CA GLU A 21 -3.69 -1.71 8.46
C GLU A 21 -2.89 -1.34 7.21
N THR A 22 -3.01 -0.10 6.74
CA THR A 22 -2.32 0.40 5.54
C THR A 22 -1.44 1.61 5.85
N VAL A 23 -0.53 1.92 4.92
CA VAL A 23 0.40 3.05 4.99
C VAL A 23 0.45 3.74 3.64
N ASN A 24 0.28 5.06 3.65
CA ASN A 24 0.56 5.92 2.50
C ASN A 24 1.92 6.60 2.73
N LEU A 25 2.85 6.42 1.80
CA LEU A 25 4.16 7.08 1.86
C LEU A 25 4.07 8.46 1.18
N PRO A 26 4.61 9.52 1.82
CA PRO A 26 4.58 10.86 1.23
C PRO A 26 5.17 10.88 -0.18
N ASN A 27 4.50 11.59 -1.10
CA ASN A 27 4.91 11.72 -2.50
C ASN A 27 4.99 10.40 -3.29
N SER A 28 4.41 9.32 -2.78
CA SER A 28 4.15 8.11 -3.55
C SER A 28 2.67 8.04 -3.90
N ASN A 29 2.35 7.63 -5.12
CA ASN A 29 0.98 7.26 -5.49
C ASN A 29 0.67 5.82 -5.06
N LEU A 30 1.27 5.36 -3.96
CA LEU A 30 1.26 3.98 -3.51
C LEU A 30 0.72 3.89 -2.10
N ILE A 31 -0.08 2.85 -1.88
CA ILE A 31 -0.54 2.45 -0.56
C ILE A 31 -0.03 1.04 -0.28
N TRP A 32 0.55 0.86 0.89
CA TRP A 32 1.18 -0.38 1.30
C TRP A 32 0.40 -1.01 2.44
N GLN A 33 0.45 -2.34 2.52
CA GLN A 33 0.12 -2.98 3.79
C GLN A 33 1.11 -2.53 4.86
N LYS A 34 0.62 -2.17 6.05
CA LYS A 34 1.44 -1.71 7.19
C LYS A 34 2.25 -2.83 7.82
N CYS A 35 1.66 -4.02 7.93
CA CYS A 35 2.30 -5.17 8.55
C CYS A 35 2.82 -6.17 7.52
N THR A 36 3.87 -6.90 7.91
CA THR A 36 4.27 -8.10 7.15
C THR A 36 3.12 -9.10 7.17
N TYR A 37 2.85 -9.77 6.06
CA TYR A 37 1.75 -10.73 5.98
C TYR A 37 1.79 -11.77 7.12
N GLY A 38 0.65 -11.95 7.80
CA GLY A 38 0.50 -12.77 9.01
C GLY A 38 0.68 -12.03 10.34
N LEU A 39 1.17 -10.78 10.31
CA LEU A 39 1.18 -9.86 11.45
C LEU A 39 0.05 -8.84 11.36
N LYS A 40 -0.40 -8.33 12.51
CA LYS A 40 -1.47 -7.33 12.63
C LYS A 40 -1.32 -6.44 13.86
N GLY A 41 -2.25 -5.50 14.02
CA GLY A 41 -2.28 -4.49 15.07
C GLY A 41 -1.40 -3.29 14.74
N ASP A 42 -1.57 -2.20 15.48
CA ASP A 42 -0.94 -0.90 15.16
C ASP A 42 0.60 -0.96 15.08
N LEU A 43 1.21 -1.87 15.85
CA LEU A 43 2.66 -2.09 15.89
C LEU A 43 3.10 -3.38 15.17
N CYS A 44 2.19 -4.07 14.49
CA CYS A 44 2.46 -5.34 13.79
C CYS A 44 3.07 -6.43 14.68
N LYS A 45 2.66 -6.51 15.95
CA LYS A 45 3.19 -7.48 16.92
C LYS A 45 2.28 -8.67 17.19
N GLU A 46 1.05 -8.62 16.69
CA GLU A 46 0.09 -9.70 16.85
C GLU A 46 0.18 -10.68 15.68
N GLY A 47 0.01 -11.98 15.96
CA GLY A 47 0.09 -13.01 14.94
C GLY A 47 1.53 -13.50 14.71
N LYS A 48 1.78 -14.05 13.52
CA LYS A 48 3.10 -14.59 13.14
C LYS A 48 3.34 -14.30 11.66
N ALA A 49 4.48 -13.71 11.35
CA ALA A 49 4.89 -13.50 9.96
C ALA A 49 5.01 -14.83 9.20
N ILE A 50 4.45 -14.88 8.00
CA ILE A 50 4.41 -16.08 7.17
C ILE A 50 5.32 -15.87 5.96
N MET A 51 6.22 -16.84 5.74
CA MET A 51 7.00 -16.91 4.51
C MET A 51 6.23 -17.74 3.48
N LEU A 52 6.17 -17.23 2.25
CA LEU A 52 5.36 -17.77 1.16
C LEU A 52 6.27 -18.05 -0.03
N THR A 53 5.89 -19.00 -0.89
CA THR A 53 6.44 -19.03 -2.25
C THR A 53 5.99 -17.79 -3.01
N TRP A 54 6.67 -17.49 -4.12
CA TRP A 54 6.29 -16.35 -4.95
C TRP A 54 4.86 -16.48 -5.49
N GLU A 55 4.46 -17.69 -5.92
CA GLU A 55 3.12 -17.98 -6.43
C GLU A 55 2.03 -17.77 -5.37
N GLU A 56 2.28 -18.25 -4.15
CA GLU A 56 1.39 -18.03 -3.01
C GLU A 56 1.25 -16.54 -2.73
N ALA A 57 2.36 -15.79 -2.71
CA ALA A 57 2.38 -14.36 -2.44
C ALA A 57 1.66 -13.54 -3.53
N SER A 58 1.90 -13.86 -4.80
CA SER A 58 1.26 -13.24 -5.96
C SER A 58 -0.26 -13.42 -5.92
N LYS A 59 -0.71 -14.63 -5.59
CA LYS A 59 -2.14 -14.92 -5.43
C LYS A 59 -2.74 -14.16 -4.24
N ILE A 60 -2.07 -14.17 -3.09
CA ILE A 60 -2.55 -13.49 -1.88
C ILE A 60 -2.76 -11.99 -2.15
N CYS A 61 -1.82 -11.31 -2.81
CA CYS A 61 -2.01 -9.89 -3.11
C CYS A 61 -3.19 -9.63 -4.06
N LYS A 62 -3.34 -10.44 -5.13
CA LYS A 62 -4.45 -10.28 -6.09
C LYS A 62 -5.83 -10.52 -5.46
N ASP A 63 -5.90 -11.48 -4.55
CA ASP A 63 -7.12 -11.87 -3.85
C ASP A 63 -7.42 -10.97 -2.64
N TYR A 64 -6.51 -10.08 -2.24
CA TYR A 64 -6.72 -9.16 -1.14
C TYR A 64 -7.72 -8.07 -1.56
N LYS A 65 -8.97 -8.16 -1.08
CA LYS A 65 -10.08 -7.26 -1.45
C LYS A 65 -10.38 -6.22 -0.38
N ASN A 66 -9.36 -5.57 0.15
CA ASN A 66 -9.57 -4.45 1.08
C ASN A 66 -9.66 -3.11 0.34
N ASP A 67 -10.50 -2.21 0.84
CA ASP A 67 -10.60 -0.81 0.44
C ASP A 67 -10.91 -0.54 -1.05
N ASN A 68 -11.47 -1.53 -1.77
CA ASN A 68 -11.72 -1.46 -3.22
C ASN A 68 -10.47 -1.11 -4.05
N LEU A 69 -9.29 -1.52 -3.57
CA LEU A 69 -8.02 -1.32 -4.24
C LEU A 69 -7.58 -2.58 -4.99
N ASP A 70 -6.86 -2.38 -6.10
CA ASP A 70 -6.20 -3.45 -6.84
C ASP A 70 -4.82 -3.72 -6.25
N TRP A 71 -4.80 -4.61 -5.25
CA TRP A 71 -3.59 -5.03 -4.57
C TRP A 71 -2.74 -5.97 -5.45
N ARG A 72 -1.42 -5.79 -5.39
CA ARG A 72 -0.43 -6.54 -6.16
C ARG A 72 0.86 -6.72 -5.38
N LEU A 73 1.72 -7.59 -5.90
CA LEU A 73 3.12 -7.59 -5.50
C LEU A 73 3.76 -6.26 -5.91
N PRO A 74 4.71 -5.74 -5.12
CA PRO A 74 5.42 -4.52 -5.48
C PRO A 74 6.38 -4.77 -6.62
N GLU A 75 6.58 -3.75 -7.44
CA GLU A 75 7.67 -3.72 -8.40
C GLU A 75 9.00 -3.57 -7.68
N LYS A 76 10.09 -3.88 -8.38
CA LYS A 76 11.43 -3.84 -7.81
C LYS A 76 11.76 -2.44 -7.29
N GLU A 77 11.53 -1.42 -8.10
CA GLU A 77 11.83 -0.03 -7.81
C GLU A 77 10.99 0.48 -6.63
N GLU A 78 9.73 0.04 -6.55
CA GLU A 78 8.82 0.38 -5.46
C GLU A 78 9.29 -0.19 -4.12
N ILE A 79 9.58 -1.49 -4.06
CA ILE A 79 10.03 -2.09 -2.79
C ILE A 79 11.44 -1.62 -2.42
N GLN A 80 12.29 -1.33 -3.41
CA GLN A 80 13.61 -0.74 -3.19
C GLN A 80 13.50 0.69 -2.64
N SER A 81 12.46 1.45 -2.99
CA SER A 81 12.22 2.78 -2.42
C SER A 81 11.93 2.77 -0.92
N LEU A 82 11.54 1.61 -0.36
CA LEU A 82 11.36 1.44 1.08
C LEU A 82 12.70 1.32 1.84
N ILE A 83 13.81 1.10 1.13
CA ILE A 83 15.12 1.02 1.76
C ILE A 83 15.51 2.39 2.30
N SER A 84 15.77 2.43 3.60
CA SER A 84 16.22 3.62 4.33
C SER A 84 17.70 3.43 4.70
N PRO A 85 18.66 4.01 3.93
CA PRO A 85 20.09 3.74 4.08
C PRO A 85 20.69 4.14 5.43
N GLU A 86 20.05 5.07 6.13
CA GLU A 86 20.42 5.57 7.45
C GLU A 86 20.05 4.62 8.59
N LYS A 87 19.18 3.63 8.34
CA LYS A 87 18.78 2.63 9.34
C LYS A 87 19.77 1.47 9.32
N GLN A 88 20.09 0.93 10.50
CA GLN A 88 21.04 -0.18 10.60
C GLN A 88 20.42 -1.49 10.11
N THR A 89 19.44 -2.03 10.83
CA THR A 89 18.74 -3.28 10.50
C THR A 89 17.44 -3.34 11.34
N PRO A 90 16.25 -3.55 10.74
CA PRO A 90 15.99 -3.60 9.30
C PRO A 90 16.22 -2.24 8.62
N ARG A 91 16.60 -2.25 7.34
CA ARG A 91 16.84 -1.05 6.52
C ARG A 91 15.54 -0.46 5.98
N ILE A 92 14.62 -0.08 6.85
CA ILE A 92 13.31 0.48 6.52
C ILE A 92 12.88 1.44 7.63
N ASP A 93 12.04 2.44 7.32
CA ASP A 93 11.50 3.31 8.35
C ASP A 93 10.39 2.63 9.16
N GLU A 94 10.74 2.17 10.37
CA GLU A 94 9.83 1.48 11.29
C GLU A 94 8.69 2.36 11.82
N ASN A 95 8.75 3.68 11.65
CA ASN A 95 7.62 4.57 11.95
C ASN A 95 6.42 4.27 11.03
N TYR A 96 6.71 3.92 9.78
CA TYR A 96 5.72 3.50 8.79
C TYR A 96 5.48 1.99 8.84
N PHE A 97 6.55 1.21 8.98
CA PHE A 97 6.50 -0.25 8.89
C PHE A 97 7.02 -0.93 10.16
N PRO A 98 6.27 -0.83 11.27
CA PRO A 98 6.73 -1.34 12.56
C PRO A 98 6.90 -2.86 12.53
N SER A 99 7.86 -3.36 13.32
CA SER A 99 8.15 -4.79 13.45
C SER A 99 8.43 -5.51 12.12
N THR A 100 8.98 -4.79 11.13
CA THR A 100 9.43 -5.41 9.87
C THR A 100 10.59 -6.36 10.14
N LEU A 101 10.56 -7.55 9.53
CA LEU A 101 11.63 -8.52 9.71
C LEU A 101 12.81 -8.15 8.81
N ALA A 102 14.03 -8.23 9.35
CA ALA A 102 15.26 -8.06 8.60
C ALA A 102 15.53 -9.31 7.73
N SER A 103 14.78 -9.46 6.64
CA SER A 103 14.79 -10.62 5.77
C SER A 103 14.35 -10.26 4.35
N ASN A 104 14.18 -11.26 3.50
CA ASN A 104 13.78 -11.13 2.10
C ASN A 104 12.26 -10.91 1.98
N TYR A 105 11.87 -9.99 1.11
CA TYR A 105 10.48 -9.70 0.75
C TYR A 105 10.28 -9.75 -0.76
N TRP A 106 9.24 -10.45 -1.21
CA TRP A 106 8.97 -10.63 -2.63
C TRP A 106 8.65 -9.32 -3.34
N SER A 107 9.15 -9.21 -4.57
CA SER A 107 8.67 -8.28 -5.60
C SER A 107 8.12 -9.07 -6.79
N ILE A 108 7.54 -8.37 -7.76
CA ILE A 108 7.11 -8.96 -9.03
C ILE A 108 8.31 -9.58 -9.78
N GLU A 109 7.98 -10.49 -10.71
CA GLU A 109 8.95 -11.03 -11.66
C GLU A 109 9.48 -9.93 -12.58
N ASP A 110 10.75 -10.04 -13.00
CA ASP A 110 11.27 -9.17 -14.07
C ASP A 110 10.82 -9.66 -15.46
N ASP A 111 11.13 -8.87 -16.50
CA ASP A 111 10.80 -9.21 -17.89
C ASP A 111 11.39 -10.55 -18.36
N SER A 112 12.38 -11.09 -17.65
CA SER A 112 12.98 -12.40 -17.93
C SER A 112 12.30 -13.56 -17.20
N GLY A 113 11.23 -13.29 -16.43
CA GLY A 113 10.49 -14.27 -15.65
C GLY A 113 11.18 -14.68 -14.35
N TYR A 114 12.19 -13.93 -13.90
CA TYR A 114 12.87 -14.25 -12.64
C TYR A 114 12.11 -13.67 -11.45
N LYS A 115 11.88 -14.55 -10.46
CA LYS A 115 11.33 -14.17 -9.16
C LYS A 115 12.38 -13.43 -8.34
N ASN A 116 11.98 -12.29 -7.82
CA ASN A 116 12.88 -11.29 -7.24
C ASN A 116 12.48 -10.93 -5.81
N TYR A 117 13.45 -10.54 -4.99
CA TYR A 117 13.21 -10.01 -3.65
C TYR A 117 14.16 -8.88 -3.28
N ILE A 118 13.75 -8.04 -2.32
CA ILE A 118 14.64 -7.14 -1.59
C ILE A 118 14.93 -7.72 -0.20
N SER A 119 16.15 -7.59 0.28
CA SER A 119 16.54 -7.92 1.65
C SER A 119 16.50 -6.67 2.52
N PHE A 120 15.60 -6.60 3.50
CA PHE A 120 15.65 -5.53 4.51
C PHE A 120 16.76 -5.72 5.54
N TYR A 121 17.54 -6.81 5.48
CA TYR A 121 18.72 -6.96 6.33
C TYR A 121 19.85 -6.03 5.91
N ASN A 122 20.13 -5.96 4.61
CA ASN A 122 21.28 -5.23 4.05
C ASN A 122 20.93 -4.31 2.87
N GLY A 123 19.70 -4.36 2.35
CA GLY A 123 19.25 -3.59 1.19
C GLY A 123 19.53 -4.27 -0.15
N ASP A 124 20.05 -5.51 -0.14
CA ASP A 124 20.42 -6.20 -1.37
C ASP A 124 19.21 -6.69 -2.15
N PHE A 125 19.34 -6.66 -3.47
CA PHE A 125 18.36 -7.22 -4.38
C PHE A 125 18.81 -8.61 -4.86
N GLY A 126 17.96 -9.61 -4.65
CA GLY A 126 18.20 -10.99 -5.10
C GLY A 126 17.39 -11.34 -6.34
N LYS A 127 18.02 -12.03 -7.31
CA LYS A 127 17.41 -12.54 -8.54
C LYS A 127 17.45 -14.07 -8.62
N ASN A 128 16.65 -14.62 -9.54
CA ASN A 128 16.71 -16.02 -10.00
C ASN A 128 16.56 -17.05 -8.87
N VAL A 129 15.47 -16.88 -8.13
CA VAL A 129 15.22 -17.64 -6.92
C VAL A 129 14.34 -18.83 -7.29
N GLY A 130 14.81 -20.05 -7.03
CA GLY A 130 14.06 -21.27 -7.35
C GLY A 130 12.67 -21.30 -6.68
N SER A 131 11.69 -21.92 -7.35
CA SER A 131 10.26 -21.88 -6.99
C SER A 131 9.91 -22.33 -5.58
N SER A 132 10.78 -23.09 -4.91
CA SER A 132 10.59 -23.59 -3.54
C SER A 132 11.05 -22.63 -2.45
N LYS A 133 11.77 -21.57 -2.81
CA LYS A 133 12.22 -20.56 -1.85
C LYS A 133 11.01 -19.80 -1.33
N LYS A 134 11.13 -19.40 -0.07
CA LYS A 134 10.09 -18.62 0.60
C LYS A 134 10.67 -17.30 1.10
N ALA A 135 9.88 -16.24 0.99
CA ALA A 135 10.19 -14.91 1.48
C ALA A 135 8.94 -14.30 2.12
N TYR A 136 9.11 -13.19 2.81
CA TYR A 136 7.99 -12.45 3.40
C TYR A 136 7.26 -11.62 2.34
N LEU A 137 6.07 -11.15 2.72
CA LEU A 137 5.17 -10.46 1.81
C LEU A 137 4.68 -9.15 2.43
N ARG A 138 4.62 -8.13 1.58
CA ARG A 138 3.89 -6.89 1.80
C ARG A 138 3.29 -6.47 0.46
N CYS A 139 1.97 -6.46 0.36
CA CYS A 139 1.31 -6.04 -0.86
C CYS A 139 1.32 -4.51 -0.98
N VAL A 140 1.28 -4.04 -2.22
CA VAL A 140 1.11 -2.63 -2.57
C VAL A 140 -0.12 -2.49 -3.47
N ALA A 141 -0.79 -1.36 -3.42
CA ALA A 141 -1.75 -0.96 -4.41
C ALA A 141 -1.42 0.46 -4.87
N ASN A 142 -1.88 0.82 -6.05
CA ASN A 142 -1.86 2.21 -6.46
C ASN A 142 -2.97 2.93 -5.68
N LEU A 143 -2.63 4.05 -5.03
CA LEU A 143 -3.64 5.03 -4.71
C LEU A 143 -4.25 5.42 -6.06
N ALA A 144 -5.57 5.29 -6.22
CA ALA A 144 -6.24 5.68 -7.47
C ALA A 144 -5.61 6.96 -8.02
N PRO A 145 -5.32 7.05 -9.32
CA PRO A 145 -4.56 8.17 -9.87
C PRO A 145 -5.12 9.45 -9.28
N GLU A 146 -4.24 10.32 -8.76
CA GLU A 146 -4.63 11.70 -8.46
C GLU A 146 -5.66 12.10 -9.50
N ILE A 147 -6.85 12.48 -9.05
CA ILE A 147 -7.89 12.92 -9.98
C ILE A 147 -7.26 14.09 -10.71
N ASP A 148 -6.74 13.85 -11.91
CA ASP A 148 -6.20 14.89 -12.75
C ASP A 148 -7.41 15.64 -13.28
N LEU A 149 -7.88 16.60 -12.48
CA LEU A 149 -9.01 17.47 -12.80
C LEU A 149 -8.78 18.25 -14.11
N ARG A 150 -7.57 18.20 -14.70
CA ARG A 150 -7.26 18.76 -16.02
C ARG A 150 -7.62 17.84 -17.19
N LYS A 151 -7.79 16.52 -16.97
CA LYS A 151 -8.30 15.60 -17.99
C LYS A 151 -9.82 15.75 -18.09
N LYS A 152 -10.24 16.61 -19.03
CA LYS A 152 -11.64 17.00 -19.28
C LYS A 152 -12.60 15.83 -19.45
N GLU A 153 -12.11 14.70 -19.94
CA GLU A 153 -12.91 13.50 -20.20
C GLU A 153 -13.47 12.88 -18.91
N PHE A 154 -12.71 12.93 -17.82
CA PHE A 154 -13.09 12.36 -16.51
C PHE A 154 -14.08 13.25 -15.73
N VAL A 155 -14.02 14.57 -15.94
CA VAL A 155 -14.96 15.53 -15.33
C VAL A 155 -16.40 15.33 -15.84
N LYS A 156 -16.55 14.87 -17.09
CA LYS A 156 -17.86 14.61 -17.70
C LYS A 156 -18.55 13.41 -17.04
N GLU A 157 -17.80 12.33 -16.83
CA GLU A 157 -18.29 11.09 -16.23
C GLU A 157 -18.69 11.27 -14.74
N ILE A 158 -17.95 12.10 -14.00
CA ILE A 158 -18.28 12.46 -12.61
C ILE A 158 -19.57 13.30 -12.54
N LYS A 159 -19.79 14.21 -13.49
CA LYS A 159 -20.98 15.08 -13.52
C LYS A 159 -22.27 14.33 -13.83
N GLU A 160 -22.18 13.25 -14.60
CA GLU A 160 -23.33 12.46 -15.03
C GLU A 160 -23.75 11.43 -13.97
N ASN A 161 -22.86 11.02 -13.07
CA ASN A 161 -23.07 9.87 -12.16
C ASN A 161 -23.09 10.20 -10.66
N LEU A 162 -22.84 11.45 -10.24
CA LEU A 162 -22.88 11.85 -8.82
C LEU A 162 -24.02 12.85 -8.51
N PRO A 163 -24.68 12.75 -7.33
CA PRO A 163 -25.67 13.73 -6.91
C PRO A 163 -25.05 15.12 -6.75
N PHE A 164 -25.72 16.14 -7.30
CA PHE A 164 -25.24 17.53 -7.47
C PHE A 164 -24.58 18.17 -6.22
N ASN A 165 -24.98 17.75 -5.01
CA ASN A 165 -24.43 18.28 -3.74
C ASN A 165 -23.01 17.80 -3.39
N TRP A 166 -22.48 16.75 -4.04
CA TRP A 166 -21.14 16.24 -3.74
C TRP A 166 -20.04 16.98 -4.52
N TYR A 167 -20.39 17.53 -5.68
CA TYR A 167 -19.51 18.37 -6.50
C TYR A 167 -18.96 19.59 -5.74
N LEU A 168 -19.83 20.25 -4.96
CA LEU A 168 -19.49 21.45 -4.19
C LEU A 168 -18.52 21.18 -3.01
N SER A 169 -18.40 19.92 -2.56
CA SER A 169 -17.48 19.55 -1.49
C SER A 169 -16.05 19.37 -2.01
N LEU A 170 -15.90 18.92 -3.25
CA LEU A 170 -14.61 18.69 -3.91
C LEU A 170 -13.99 20.00 -4.45
N GLU A 171 -14.80 20.94 -4.92
CA GLU A 171 -14.30 22.28 -5.30
C GLU A 171 -13.81 23.07 -4.08
N LYS A 172 -14.47 22.89 -2.92
CA LYS A 172 -14.09 23.57 -1.67
C LYS A 172 -12.86 22.97 -0.99
N SER A 173 -12.46 21.74 -1.33
CA SER A 173 -11.26 21.09 -0.81
C SER A 173 -9.99 21.40 -1.61
N LYS A 174 -10.03 22.35 -2.57
CA LYS A 174 -8.83 22.96 -3.19
C LYS A 174 -8.01 23.74 -2.15
N ILE A 175 -7.39 22.98 -1.25
CA ILE A 175 -6.34 23.44 -0.34
C ILE A 175 -5.04 23.21 -1.10
N TYR A 176 -4.57 24.31 -1.69
CA TYR A 176 -3.24 24.63 -2.24
C TYR A 176 -2.72 23.83 -3.44
N LEU A 177 -2.83 24.45 -4.63
CA LEU A 177 -1.71 24.55 -5.59
C LEU A 177 -1.87 25.91 -6.32
N GLU A 178 -1.16 26.93 -5.81
CA GLU A 178 -0.61 28.00 -6.67
C GLU A 178 0.62 27.44 -7.40
#